data_AF-A0A7V8AJ00-F1
#
_entry.id   AF-A0A7V8AJ00-F1
#
_cell.length_a   1.000
_cell.length_b   1.000
_cell.length_c   1.000
_cell.angle_alpha   90.00
_cell.angle_beta   90.00
_cell.angle_gamma   90.00
#
_symmetry.space_group_name_H-M   'P 1'
#
loop_
_entity.id
_entity.type
_entity.pdbx_description
1 polymer ?
#
loop_
_entity_poly.entity_id
_entity_poly.type
_entity_poly.pdbx_seq_one_letter_code
_entity_poly.pdbx_strand_id
1 'polypeptide(L)'
;MHAGGVLAVLDPNLLSVERSTQWGEMYRLESEIAQLERQLARWQQVGDTVPRKDVENARLDLARLHKARDQISGTVLGCELLTVPVEGQTGDVHIVPGEVVGPQDTLIELVDPARVRVEVVLYDLTLADRIRAGSSLSLGPDWCGGRRCGGPGCGPAQGHAVMRGNHVPRGPCSFWSMVF
;
A
#
# COMPACT_ATOMS: atom_id res chain seq x y z
N MET A 1 -5.98 -7.80 20.37
CA MET A 1 -6.41 -8.17 19.01
C MET A 1 -5.43 -9.18 18.43
N HIS A 2 -5.91 -10.13 17.64
CA HIS A 2 -5.06 -11.14 17.00
C HIS A 2 -4.82 -10.80 15.53
N ALA A 3 -3.64 -11.15 15.02
CA ALA A 3 -3.30 -10.94 13.61
C ALA A 3 -4.29 -11.67 12.71
N GLY A 4 -4.76 -10.99 11.66
CA GLY A 4 -5.76 -11.49 10.72
C GLY A 4 -7.23 -11.33 11.18
N GLY A 5 -7.50 -10.81 12.38
CA GLY A 5 -8.85 -10.47 12.80
C GLY A 5 -9.45 -9.33 11.95
N VAL A 6 -10.78 -9.33 11.74
CA VAL A 6 -11.47 -8.26 11.00
C VAL A 6 -11.73 -7.07 11.94
N LEU A 7 -11.33 -5.87 11.53
CA LEU A 7 -11.53 -4.61 12.23
C LEU A 7 -12.77 -3.87 11.75
N ALA A 8 -12.92 -3.77 10.44
CA ALA A 8 -14.01 -3.04 9.81
C ALA A 8 -14.26 -3.59 8.40
N VAL A 9 -15.47 -3.36 7.92
CA VAL A 9 -15.90 -3.62 6.56
C VAL A 9 -16.05 -2.27 5.88
N LEU A 10 -15.32 -2.03 4.80
CA LEU A 10 -15.42 -0.80 4.01
C LEU A 10 -16.30 -1.06 2.79
N ASP A 11 -17.30 -0.21 2.62
CA ASP A 11 -18.08 -0.14 1.39
C ASP A 11 -17.47 0.90 0.44
N PRO A 12 -17.29 0.57 -0.85
CA PRO A 12 -16.73 1.51 -1.81
C PRO A 12 -17.69 2.69 -2.04
N ASN A 13 -17.19 3.91 -1.85
CA ASN A 13 -17.91 5.16 -2.14
C ASN A 13 -17.92 5.45 -3.65
N LEU A 14 -18.69 4.66 -4.40
CA LEU A 14 -18.99 4.90 -5.81
C LEU A 14 -20.35 5.59 -5.95
N LEU A 15 -20.47 6.59 -6.83
CA LEU A 15 -21.78 7.15 -7.13
C LEU A 15 -22.63 6.11 -7.90
N SER A 16 -23.95 6.31 -7.89
CA SER A 16 -24.89 5.36 -8.51
C SER A 16 -24.63 5.14 -10.00
N VAL A 17 -24.12 6.16 -10.70
CA VAL A 17 -23.82 6.11 -12.13
C VAL A 17 -22.61 5.22 -12.39
N GLU A 18 -21.49 5.42 -11.70
CA GLU A 18 -20.28 4.60 -11.85
C GLU A 18 -20.52 3.14 -11.49
N ARG A 19 -21.31 2.90 -10.43
CA ARG A 19 -21.73 1.54 -10.09
C ARG A 19 -22.52 0.92 -11.25
N SER A 20 -23.46 1.65 -11.83
CA SER A 20 -24.29 1.17 -12.94
C SER A 20 -23.48 0.92 -14.21
N THR A 21 -22.47 1.75 -14.52
CA THR A 21 -21.59 1.52 -15.68
C THR A 21 -20.73 0.29 -15.50
N GLN A 22 -20.20 0.06 -14.29
CA GLN A 22 -19.45 -1.15 -13.96
C GLN A 22 -20.31 -2.42 -14.08
N TRP A 23 -21.56 -2.36 -13.60
CA TRP A 23 -22.52 -3.44 -13.83
C TRP A 23 -22.82 -3.67 -15.30
N GLY A 24 -22.97 -2.59 -16.09
CA GLY A 24 -23.14 -2.68 -17.53
C GLY A 24 -21.99 -3.42 -18.23
N GLU A 25 -20.76 -3.12 -17.85
CA GLU A 25 -19.57 -3.82 -18.34
C GLU A 25 -19.57 -5.31 -17.93
N MET A 26 -19.96 -5.62 -16.69
CA MET A 26 -20.08 -7.00 -16.22
C MET A 26 -21.09 -7.79 -17.07
N TYR A 27 -22.30 -7.24 -17.28
CA TYR A 27 -23.32 -7.89 -18.09
C TYR A 27 -22.90 -8.04 -19.55
N ARG A 28 -22.15 -7.08 -20.09
CA ARG A 28 -21.59 -7.19 -21.44
C ARG A 28 -20.66 -8.42 -21.53
N LEU A 29 -19.71 -8.55 -20.60
CA LEU A 29 -18.79 -9.70 -20.56
C LEU A 29 -19.52 -11.03 -20.36
N GLU A 30 -20.50 -11.09 -19.46
CA GLU A 30 -21.32 -12.29 -19.25
C GLU A 30 -22.09 -12.69 -20.52
N SER A 31 -22.60 -11.71 -21.26
CA SER A 31 -23.31 -11.96 -22.52
C SER A 31 -22.37 -12.54 -23.58
N GLU A 32 -21.13 -12.03 -23.68
CA GLU A 32 -20.12 -12.53 -24.62
C GLU A 32 -19.68 -13.96 -24.27
N ILE A 33 -19.45 -14.23 -22.98
CA ILE A 33 -19.15 -15.58 -22.47
C ILE A 33 -20.28 -16.54 -22.86
N ALA A 34 -21.54 -16.20 -22.56
CA ALA A 34 -22.68 -17.06 -22.85
C ALA A 34 -22.86 -17.33 -24.35
N GLN A 35 -22.54 -16.37 -25.22
CA GLN A 35 -22.58 -16.57 -26.66
C GLN A 35 -21.51 -17.56 -27.14
N LEU A 36 -20.28 -17.40 -26.65
CA LEU A 36 -19.14 -18.22 -27.04
C LEU A 36 -19.25 -19.66 -26.49
N GLU A 37 -19.76 -19.81 -25.27
CA GLU A 37 -20.10 -21.12 -24.68
C GLU A 37 -21.11 -21.89 -25.53
N ARG A 38 -22.21 -21.23 -25.94
CA ARG A 38 -23.21 -21.85 -26.82
C ARG A 38 -22.61 -22.22 -28.18
N GLN A 39 -21.69 -21.41 -28.70
CA GLN A 39 -21.01 -21.69 -29.95
C GLN A 39 -20.11 -22.93 -29.84
N LEU A 40 -19.32 -23.04 -28.77
CA LEU A 40 -18.51 -24.21 -28.49
C LEU A 40 -19.36 -25.47 -28.28
N ALA A 41 -20.48 -25.36 -27.56
CA ALA A 41 -21.41 -26.47 -27.36
C ALA A 41 -22.00 -26.96 -28.70
N ARG A 42 -22.38 -26.05 -29.60
CA ARG A 42 -22.83 -26.41 -30.96
C ARG A 42 -21.72 -27.12 -31.74
N TRP A 43 -20.48 -26.63 -31.69
CA TRP A 43 -19.36 -27.27 -32.40
C TRP A 43 -19.03 -28.66 -31.88
N GLN A 44 -19.16 -28.90 -30.57
CA GLN A 44 -19.03 -30.24 -30.00
C GLN A 44 -20.06 -31.23 -30.54
N GLN A 45 -21.26 -30.76 -30.87
CA GLN A 45 -22.34 -31.60 -31.42
C GLN A 45 -22.17 -31.87 -32.92
N VAL A 46 -21.55 -30.96 -33.67
CA VAL A 46 -21.42 -31.02 -35.15
C VAL A 46 -20.16 -31.79 -35.62
N GLY A 47 -19.27 -32.18 -34.71
CA GLY A 47 -18.12 -33.04 -35.00
C GLY A 47 -16.99 -32.37 -35.81
N ASP A 48 -16.18 -33.16 -36.51
CA ASP A 48 -14.89 -32.77 -37.15
C ASP A 48 -15.02 -31.83 -38.37
N THR A 49 -16.18 -31.22 -38.56
CA THR A 49 -16.43 -30.24 -39.63
C THR A 49 -15.80 -28.88 -39.31
N VAL A 50 -15.46 -28.63 -38.04
CA VAL A 50 -14.85 -27.37 -37.57
C VAL A 50 -13.34 -27.58 -37.38
N PRO A 51 -12.48 -26.71 -37.94
CA PRO A 51 -11.04 -26.80 -37.75
C PRO A 51 -10.68 -26.76 -36.26
N ARG A 52 -9.85 -27.71 -35.84
CA ARG A 52 -9.39 -27.81 -34.44
C ARG A 52 -8.70 -26.53 -33.95
N LYS A 53 -8.03 -25.79 -34.84
CA LYS A 53 -7.46 -24.47 -34.53
C LYS A 53 -8.52 -23.46 -34.08
N ASP A 54 -9.68 -23.43 -34.70
CA ASP A 54 -10.73 -22.46 -34.38
C ASP A 54 -11.39 -22.78 -33.04
N VAL A 55 -11.53 -24.07 -32.72
CA VAL A 55 -11.98 -24.54 -31.40
C VAL A 55 -10.99 -24.12 -30.29
N GLU A 56 -9.70 -24.29 -30.52
CA GLU A 56 -8.66 -23.86 -29.57
C GLU A 56 -8.66 -22.33 -29.38
N ASN A 57 -8.77 -21.57 -30.46
CA ASN A 57 -8.87 -20.11 -30.38
C ASN A 57 -10.10 -19.68 -29.56
N ALA A 58 -11.27 -20.26 -29.83
CA ALA A 58 -12.49 -19.97 -29.08
C ALA A 58 -12.38 -20.34 -27.59
N ARG A 59 -11.67 -21.43 -27.23
CA ARG A 59 -11.37 -21.77 -25.83
C ARG A 59 -10.46 -20.75 -25.16
N LEU A 60 -9.44 -20.27 -25.87
CA LEU A 60 -8.55 -19.23 -25.36
C LEU A 60 -9.30 -17.90 -25.16
N ASP A 61 -10.19 -17.55 -26.08
CA ASP A 61 -11.00 -16.35 -25.98
C ASP A 61 -11.99 -16.43 -24.81
N LEU A 62 -12.63 -17.58 -24.61
CA LEU A 62 -13.48 -17.83 -23.44
C LEU A 62 -12.68 -17.69 -22.12
N ALA A 63 -11.47 -18.25 -22.07
CA ALA A 63 -10.60 -18.11 -20.90
C ALA A 63 -10.17 -16.64 -20.66
N ARG A 64 -9.95 -15.86 -21.73
CA ARG A 64 -9.67 -14.42 -21.62
C ARG A 64 -10.88 -13.65 -21.06
N LEU A 65 -12.08 -13.93 -21.54
CA LEU A 65 -13.31 -13.29 -21.07
C LEU A 65 -13.60 -13.62 -19.60
N HIS A 66 -13.41 -14.86 -19.16
CA HIS A 66 -13.53 -15.20 -17.74
C HIS A 66 -12.55 -14.43 -16.87
N LYS A 67 -11.27 -14.32 -17.29
CA LYS A 67 -10.29 -13.51 -16.55
C LYS A 67 -10.70 -12.04 -16.47
N ALA A 68 -11.22 -11.47 -17.56
CA ALA A 68 -11.71 -10.09 -17.57
C ALA A 68 -12.90 -9.91 -16.61
N ARG A 69 -13.87 -10.83 -16.62
CA ARG A 69 -15.01 -10.84 -15.69
C ARG A 69 -14.54 -10.91 -14.24
N ASP A 70 -13.59 -11.80 -13.94
CA ASP A 70 -13.07 -12.01 -12.58
C ASP A 70 -12.28 -10.79 -12.07
N GLN A 71 -11.62 -10.04 -12.97
CA GLN A 71 -10.97 -8.78 -12.63
C GLN A 71 -11.98 -7.69 -12.22
N ILE A 72 -13.12 -7.61 -12.92
CA ILE A 72 -14.17 -6.64 -12.59
C ILE A 72 -14.90 -7.05 -11.31
N SER A 73 -15.20 -8.34 -11.11
CA SER A 73 -15.93 -8.80 -9.92
C SER A 73 -15.15 -8.56 -8.62
N GLY A 74 -13.82 -8.67 -8.67
CA GLY A 74 -12.94 -8.39 -7.53
C GLY A 74 -12.81 -6.91 -7.17
N THR A 75 -13.21 -5.97 -8.04
CA THR A 75 -13.00 -4.53 -7.86
C THR A 75 -14.29 -3.73 -7.67
N VAL A 76 -15.41 -4.19 -8.22
CA VAL A 76 -16.67 -3.45 -8.29
C VAL A 76 -17.59 -3.72 -7.09
N LEU A 77 -17.45 -4.87 -6.44
CA LEU A 77 -18.47 -5.41 -5.52
C LEU A 77 -17.94 -5.93 -4.18
N GLY A 78 -16.62 -5.92 -3.99
CA GLY A 78 -16.03 -6.42 -2.77
C GLY A 78 -16.13 -5.37 -1.67
N CYS A 79 -16.93 -5.63 -0.64
CA CYS A 79 -16.69 -5.00 0.65
C CYS A 79 -15.24 -5.31 1.04
N GLU A 80 -14.44 -4.27 1.32
CA GLU A 80 -13.04 -4.46 1.68
C GLU A 80 -12.94 -4.73 3.18
N LEU A 81 -12.36 -5.87 3.53
CA LEU A 81 -12.14 -6.26 4.92
C LEU A 81 -10.83 -5.65 5.41
N LEU A 82 -10.93 -4.65 6.30
CA LEU A 82 -9.77 -4.18 7.04
C LEU A 82 -9.41 -5.20 8.10
N THR A 83 -8.22 -5.81 7.96
CA THR A 83 -7.73 -6.84 8.87
C THR A 83 -6.60 -6.31 9.75
N VAL A 84 -6.46 -6.88 10.93
CA VAL A 84 -5.38 -6.58 11.87
C VAL A 84 -4.05 -7.12 11.32
N PRO A 85 -3.05 -6.27 11.03
CA PRO A 85 -1.77 -6.73 10.48
C PRO A 85 -0.87 -7.38 11.54
N VAL A 86 -0.97 -6.95 12.81
CA VAL A 86 -0.08 -7.36 13.90
C VAL A 86 -0.86 -7.64 15.17
N GLU A 87 -0.36 -8.56 15.98
CA GLU A 87 -0.90 -8.75 17.33
C GLU A 87 -0.61 -7.52 18.18
N GLY A 88 -1.61 -7.06 18.92
CA GLY A 88 -1.48 -5.83 19.67
C GLY A 88 -2.75 -5.41 20.39
N GLN A 89 -2.64 -4.29 21.08
CA GLN A 89 -3.75 -3.61 21.72
C GLN A 89 -4.22 -2.44 20.84
N THR A 90 -5.52 -2.19 20.84
CA THR A 90 -6.10 -1.02 20.16
C THR A 90 -5.69 0.25 20.91
N GLY A 91 -5.09 1.19 20.20
CA GLY A 91 -4.85 2.55 20.68
C GLY A 91 -6.07 3.43 20.42
N ASP A 92 -5.84 4.63 19.89
CA ASP A 92 -6.93 5.53 19.51
C ASP A 92 -7.63 5.05 18.23
N VAL A 93 -8.96 5.23 18.23
CA VAL A 93 -9.84 4.92 17.09
C VAL A 93 -10.38 6.24 16.56
N HIS A 94 -10.11 6.51 15.28
CA HIS A 94 -10.44 7.78 14.63
C HIS A 94 -11.59 7.66 13.62
N ILE A 95 -12.41 6.61 13.71
CA ILE A 95 -13.50 6.34 12.77
C ILE A 95 -14.82 6.08 13.47
N VAL A 96 -15.90 6.54 12.85
CA VAL A 96 -17.28 6.21 13.23
C VAL A 96 -17.94 5.38 12.12
N PRO A 97 -18.77 4.37 12.44
CA PRO A 97 -19.53 3.64 11.42
C PRO A 97 -20.35 4.57 10.52
N GLY A 98 -20.19 4.40 9.21
CA GLY A 98 -20.83 5.25 8.19
C GLY A 98 -20.04 6.50 7.79
N GLU A 99 -18.88 6.73 8.38
CA GLU A 99 -17.95 7.78 7.96
C GLU A 99 -17.28 7.42 6.61
N VAL A 100 -17.15 8.42 5.73
CA VAL A 100 -16.45 8.26 4.45
C VAL A 100 -14.98 8.57 4.69
N VAL A 101 -14.14 7.56 4.47
CA VAL A 101 -12.69 7.62 4.75
C VAL A 101 -11.88 7.65 3.46
N GLY A 102 -10.77 8.40 3.47
CA GLY A 102 -9.84 8.51 2.36
C GLY A 102 -8.72 7.46 2.41
N PRO A 103 -7.97 7.26 1.29
CA PRO A 103 -6.92 6.24 1.20
C PRO A 103 -5.70 6.46 2.11
N GLN A 104 -5.51 7.68 2.62
CA GLN A 104 -4.35 8.06 3.45
C GLN A 104 -4.74 8.28 4.92
N ASP A 105 -6.00 8.04 5.28
CA ASP A 105 -6.49 8.32 6.62
C ASP A 105 -6.10 7.19 7.57
N THR A 106 -5.60 7.58 8.75
CA THR A 106 -5.26 6.62 9.80
C THR A 106 -6.52 6.31 10.59
N LEU A 107 -7.06 5.10 10.40
CA LEU A 107 -8.37 4.74 10.95
C LEU A 107 -8.29 4.24 12.40
N ILE A 108 -7.31 3.38 12.67
CA ILE A 108 -7.10 2.71 13.95
C ILE A 108 -5.60 2.62 14.20
N GLU A 109 -5.15 3.10 15.37
CA GLU A 109 -3.79 2.87 15.82
C GLU A 109 -3.68 1.51 16.54
N LEU A 110 -2.70 0.70 16.14
CA LEU A 110 -2.40 -0.57 16.78
C LEU A 110 -1.02 -0.50 17.42
N VAL A 111 -0.98 -0.74 18.73
CA VAL A 111 0.25 -0.70 19.53
C VAL A 111 0.63 -2.13 19.92
N ASP A 112 1.89 -2.51 19.67
CA ASP A 112 2.49 -3.74 20.19
C ASP A 112 3.19 -3.43 21.53
N PRO A 113 2.57 -3.72 22.70
CA PRO A 113 3.18 -3.43 23.99
C PRO A 113 4.38 -4.33 24.30
N ALA A 114 4.58 -5.43 23.58
CA ALA A 114 5.74 -6.30 23.79
C ALA A 114 7.04 -5.71 23.23
N ARG A 115 6.96 -4.66 22.40
CA ARG A 115 8.10 -4.04 21.71
C ARG A 115 8.14 -2.52 21.91
N VAL A 116 8.52 -2.08 23.12
CA VAL A 116 8.67 -0.65 23.44
C VAL A 116 10.14 -0.22 23.35
N ARG A 117 10.39 0.89 22.64
CA ARG A 117 11.70 1.59 22.65
C ARG A 117 11.61 2.81 23.56
N VAL A 118 12.51 2.90 24.53
CA VAL A 118 12.61 4.07 25.43
C VAL A 118 13.78 4.93 24.97
N GLU A 119 13.51 6.17 24.61
CA GLU A 119 14.52 7.17 24.29
C GLU A 119 14.55 8.23 25.39
N VAL A 120 15.74 8.50 25.93
CA VAL A 120 15.94 9.53 26.95
C VAL A 120 16.91 10.56 26.39
N VAL A 121 16.44 11.81 26.28
CA VAL A 121 17.27 12.95 25.90
C VAL A 121 17.85 13.55 27.18
N LEU A 122 19.16 13.42 27.38
CA LEU A 122 19.89 14.05 28.48
C LEU A 122 20.55 15.34 28.00
N TYR A 123 20.34 16.42 28.73
CA TYR A 123 21.03 17.69 28.49
C TYR A 123 22.33 17.73 29.29
N ASP A 124 23.42 18.18 28.66
CA ASP A 124 24.70 18.40 29.34
C ASP A 124 24.62 19.65 30.21
N LEU A 125 24.44 19.46 31.52
CA LEU A 125 24.36 20.55 32.49
C LEU A 125 25.69 21.31 32.65
N THR A 126 26.82 20.71 32.25
CA THR A 126 28.15 21.34 32.31
C THR A 126 28.39 22.30 31.14
N LEU A 127 27.50 22.30 30.14
CA LEU A 127 27.57 23.22 29.00
C LEU A 127 27.50 24.69 29.44
N ALA A 128 26.68 24.99 30.45
CA ALA A 128 26.57 26.34 31.00
C ALA A 128 27.89 26.82 31.64
N ASP A 129 28.59 25.94 32.36
CA ASP A 129 29.88 26.25 32.98
C ASP A 129 30.99 26.38 31.94
N ARG A 130 30.96 25.57 30.87
CA ARG A 130 31.91 25.66 29.76
C ARG A 130 31.74 26.94 28.94
N ILE A 131 30.51 27.40 28.72
CA ILE A 131 30.23 28.70 28.07
C ILE A 131 30.76 29.83 28.95
N ARG A 132 30.53 29.77 30.27
CA ARG A 132 31.03 30.76 31.24
C ARG A 132 32.56 30.77 31.31
N ALA A 133 33.21 29.62 31.19
CA ALA A 133 34.67 29.51 31.14
C ALA A 133 35.28 29.91 29.79
N GLY A 134 34.51 29.86 28.70
CA GLY A 134 34.96 30.15 27.33
C GLY A 134 34.92 31.63 26.94
N SER A 135 34.35 32.52 27.74
CA SER A 135 34.34 33.96 27.46
C SER A 135 35.64 34.63 27.89
N SER A 136 36.72 34.33 27.17
CA SER A 136 38.00 35.05 27.22
C SER A 136 38.56 35.13 25.80
N LEU A 137 37.86 35.86 24.93
CA LEU A 137 38.46 36.40 23.70
C LEU A 137 39.24 37.65 24.11
N SER A 138 40.48 37.46 24.54
CA SER A 138 41.48 38.50 24.41
C SER A 138 41.68 38.72 22.90
N LEU A 139 41.21 39.85 22.39
CA LEU A 139 41.58 40.39 21.08
C LEU A 139 43.10 40.58 21.09
N GLY A 140 43.83 39.54 20.67
CA GLY A 140 45.24 39.61 20.34
C GLY A 140 45.44 40.42 19.05
N PRO A 141 46.48 41.25 18.95
CA PRO A 141 46.62 42.25 17.88
C PRO A 141 47.01 41.69 16.49
N ASP A 142 46.84 40.39 16.23
CA ASP A 142 47.30 39.71 15.01
C ASP A 142 46.17 39.22 14.07
N TRP A 143 44.91 39.60 14.33
CA TRP A 143 43.78 39.36 13.43
C TRP A 143 43.53 40.53 12.47
N CYS A 144 43.86 40.34 11.19
CA CYS A 144 43.44 41.21 10.10
C CYS A 144 42.53 40.46 9.11
N GLY A 145 41.23 40.74 9.17
CA GLY A 145 40.34 40.73 7.99
C GLY A 145 40.23 39.44 7.17
N GLY A 146 39.82 38.33 7.79
CA GLY A 146 39.14 37.24 7.07
C GLY A 146 39.95 36.49 6.00
N ARG A 147 41.29 36.53 6.02
CA ARG A 147 42.13 35.61 5.24
C ARG A 147 43.25 35.02 6.09
N ARG A 148 43.43 33.71 5.97
CA ARG A 148 44.56 32.98 6.53
C ARG A 148 45.73 33.09 5.55
N CYS A 149 46.84 33.72 5.95
CA CYS A 149 48.08 33.67 5.18
C CYS A 149 48.65 32.25 5.25
N GLY A 150 49.12 31.77 4.09
CA GLY A 150 49.36 30.37 3.78
C GLY A 150 50.68 29.78 4.32
N GLY A 151 50.66 28.46 4.47
CA GLY A 151 51.79 27.55 4.64
C GLY A 151 51.35 26.14 4.24
N PRO A 152 52.18 25.31 3.58
CA PRO A 152 51.71 24.20 2.76
C PRO A 152 51.49 22.93 3.58
N GLY A 153 50.36 22.26 3.35
CA GLY A 153 50.14 20.88 3.77
C GLY A 153 48.93 20.68 4.66
N CYS A 154 47.79 20.32 4.06
CA CYS A 154 46.87 19.32 4.58
C CYS A 154 45.78 19.05 3.52
N GLY A 155 45.85 17.86 2.93
CA GLY A 155 44.85 17.35 1.98
C GLY A 155 43.63 16.72 2.68
N PRO A 156 42.64 16.25 1.90
CA PRO A 156 41.29 15.96 2.35
C PRO A 156 41.08 14.48 2.76
N ALA A 157 40.03 14.20 3.54
CA ALA A 157 39.47 12.85 3.65
C ALA A 157 37.93 12.90 3.63
N GLN A 158 37.36 12.16 2.68
CA GLN A 158 35.94 11.98 2.38
C GLN A 158 35.40 10.72 3.07
N GLY A 159 34.07 10.59 3.20
CA GLY A 159 33.39 9.32 3.49
C GLY A 159 31.86 9.43 3.55
N HIS A 160 31.18 8.97 2.50
CA HIS A 160 29.72 8.86 2.33
C HIS A 160 29.18 7.46 2.75
N ALA A 161 27.89 7.34 3.11
CA ALA A 161 27.02 6.21 2.73
C ALA A 161 25.52 6.47 3.02
N VAL A 162 24.65 6.03 2.09
CA VAL A 162 23.17 6.09 2.06
C VAL A 162 22.63 4.65 1.99
N MET A 163 21.42 4.37 2.52
CA MET A 163 20.68 3.11 2.29
C MET A 163 19.16 3.34 2.23
N ARG A 164 18.47 2.64 1.30
CA ARG A 164 17.02 2.66 1.01
C ARG A 164 16.42 1.24 1.06
N GLY A 165 15.13 1.17 1.42
CA GLY A 165 14.10 0.33 0.76
C GLY A 165 13.58 -0.93 1.49
N ASN A 166 12.24 -1.15 1.53
CA ASN A 166 11.59 -2.26 0.78
C ASN A 166 10.04 -2.35 0.91
N HIS A 167 9.44 -2.97 -0.11
CA HIS A 167 8.00 -3.16 -0.44
C HIS A 167 7.59 -4.64 -0.23
N VAL A 168 6.31 -4.94 0.03
CA VAL A 168 5.75 -6.32 0.17
C VAL A 168 4.48 -6.50 -0.71
N PRO A 169 4.20 -7.71 -1.28
CA PRO A 169 3.08 -7.94 -2.21
C PRO A 169 1.80 -8.54 -1.57
N ARG A 170 0.65 -8.37 -2.25
CA ARG A 170 -0.71 -8.81 -1.84
C ARG A 170 -1.19 -10.03 -2.65
N GLY A 171 -1.92 -10.95 -2.00
CA GLY A 171 -2.61 -12.11 -2.60
C GLY A 171 -4.13 -12.09 -2.32
N PRO A 172 -4.95 -12.93 -3.00
CA PRO A 172 -6.40 -12.82 -2.99
C PRO A 172 -7.07 -13.72 -1.92
N CYS A 173 -8.08 -13.19 -1.22
CA CYS A 173 -8.91 -13.94 -0.28
C CYS A 173 -10.25 -14.32 -0.91
N SER A 174 -10.60 -15.59 -0.74
CA SER A 174 -11.84 -16.21 -1.19
C SER A 174 -13.01 -15.91 -0.26
N PHE A 175 -14.16 -15.82 -0.91
CA PHE A 175 -15.52 -15.56 -0.46
C PHE A 175 -16.05 -16.58 0.56
N TRP A 176 -16.65 -16.11 1.66
CA TRP A 176 -17.79 -16.77 2.32
C TRP A 176 -18.66 -15.72 3.02
N SER A 177 -19.91 -15.67 2.56
CA SER A 177 -20.96 -14.73 2.98
C SER A 177 -21.79 -15.36 4.10
N MET A 178 -22.18 -14.56 5.11
CA MET A 178 -23.41 -14.81 5.84
C MET A 178 -24.05 -13.49 6.27
N VAL A 179 -25.18 -13.23 5.61
CA VAL A 179 -26.11 -12.10 5.76
C VAL A 179 -26.91 -12.23 7.05
N PHE A 180 -27.21 -11.09 7.69
CA PHE A 180 -28.46 -10.87 8.43
C PHE A 180 -29.10 -9.57 7.94
#